data_AF-A0A1B7JY77-F1
#
_entry.id   AF-A0A1B7JY77-F1
#
_cell.length_a   1.000
_cell.length_b   1.000
_cell.length_c   1.000
_cell.angle_alpha   90.00
_cell.angle_beta   90.00
_cell.angle_gamma   90.00
#
_symmetry.space_group_name_H-M   'P 1'
#
loop_
_entity.id
_entity.type
_entity.pdbx_description
1 polymer ?
#
loop_
_entity_poly.entity_id
_entity_poly.type
_entity_poly.pdbx_seq_one_letter_code
_entity_poly.pdbx_strand_id
1 'polypeptide(L)'
;MMPKHKLVSAFCILFLLGTTCGCSLTRVSNTTHAEEVANLNVIGMRLGDAREKVRRQGYECNDQGMLRHVQTEHASQPLIQLECSRSSSELFCPQIRNVVLNADPQTLTVVDVGKYITQRACF
;
A
#
# COMPACT_ATOMS: atom_id res chain seq x y z
N MET A 1 12.74 55.15 -0.02
CA MET A 1 13.51 54.55 -1.13
C MET A 1 14.19 53.29 -0.59
N MET A 2 13.59 52.11 -0.75
CA MET A 2 14.16 50.85 -0.23
C MET A 2 15.11 50.24 -1.28
N PRO A 3 16.27 49.69 -0.88
CA PRO A 3 17.27 49.18 -1.81
C PRO A 3 16.76 47.92 -2.53
N LYS A 4 16.76 47.96 -3.87
CA LYS A 4 16.27 46.91 -4.80
C LYS A 4 16.90 45.53 -4.59
N HIS A 5 18.07 45.44 -3.95
CA HIS A 5 18.82 44.20 -3.73
C HIS A 5 18.22 43.29 -2.65
N LYS A 6 17.50 43.86 -1.66
CA LYS A 6 16.90 43.05 -0.58
C LYS A 6 15.60 42.36 -1.00
N LEU A 7 14.92 42.88 -2.03
CA LEU A 7 13.66 42.32 -2.53
C LEU A 7 13.89 41.03 -3.33
N VAL A 8 14.99 40.95 -4.08
CA VAL A 8 15.33 39.78 -4.92
C VAL A 8 15.79 38.59 -4.07
N SER A 9 16.55 38.84 -3.00
CA SER A 9 17.04 37.80 -2.09
C SER A 9 15.93 37.13 -1.28
N ALA A 10 14.91 37.89 -0.86
CA ALA A 10 13.76 37.35 -0.13
C ALA A 10 12.88 36.44 -1.01
N PHE A 11 12.80 36.72 -2.31
CA PHE A 11 11.98 35.94 -3.25
C PHE A 11 12.58 34.56 -3.56
N CYS A 12 13.91 34.46 -3.62
CA CYS A 12 14.59 33.17 -3.80
C CYS A 12 14.49 32.26 -2.56
N ILE A 13 14.50 32.81 -1.34
CA ILE A 13 14.40 32.02 -0.10
C ILE A 13 12.99 31.43 0.07
N LEU A 14 11.95 32.17 -0.34
CA LEU A 14 10.57 31.69 -0.25
C LEU A 14 10.26 30.56 -1.26
N PHE A 15 10.91 30.58 -2.43
CA PHE A 15 10.77 29.53 -3.45
C PHE A 15 11.51 28.23 -3.08
N LEU A 16 12.63 28.33 -2.35
CA LEU A 16 13.41 27.18 -1.87
C LEU A 16 12.76 26.42 -0.70
N LEU A 17 11.85 27.05 0.05
CA LEU A 17 11.08 26.40 1.12
C LEU A 17 9.80 25.71 0.63
N GLY A 18 9.34 26.02 -0.58
CA GLY A 18 8.12 25.45 -1.16
C GLY A 18 8.29 24.08 -1.82
N THR A 19 9.53 23.70 -2.19
CA THR A 19 9.79 22.47 -2.93
C THR A 19 10.06 21.25 -2.04
N THR A 20 10.22 21.42 -0.72
CA THR A 20 10.46 20.30 0.20
C THR A 20 9.19 19.66 0.76
N CYS A 21 8.02 20.30 0.62
CA CYS A 21 6.74 19.74 1.08
C CYS A 21 5.96 18.96 -0.01
N GLY A 22 6.51 18.84 -1.22
CA GLY A 22 5.84 18.20 -2.37
C GLY A 22 5.89 16.66 -2.39
N CYS A 23 6.76 16.02 -1.60
CA CYS A 23 6.96 14.56 -1.65
C CYS A 23 5.99 13.76 -0.78
N SER A 24 4.86 14.33 -0.35
CA SER A 24 3.96 13.69 0.63
C SER A 24 2.53 13.52 0.17
N LEU A 25 2.10 14.15 -0.94
CA LEU A 25 0.68 14.14 -1.34
C LEU A 25 0.15 12.76 -1.73
N THR A 26 1.03 11.86 -2.14
CA THR A 26 0.69 10.52 -2.65
C THR A 26 0.95 9.40 -1.64
N ARG A 27 1.53 9.71 -0.47
CA ARG A 27 1.78 8.72 0.57
C ARG A 27 0.51 8.43 1.35
N VAL A 28 0.21 7.15 1.49
CA VAL A 28 -0.90 6.67 2.30
C VAL A 28 -0.36 6.30 3.69
N SER A 29 -1.11 6.66 4.73
CA SER A 29 -0.80 6.28 6.10
C SER A 29 -1.15 4.81 6.35
N ASN A 30 -0.58 4.19 7.38
CA ASN A 30 -0.97 2.81 7.76
C ASN A 30 -2.45 2.70 8.13
N THR A 31 -3.05 3.74 8.72
CA THR A 31 -4.47 3.74 9.11
C THR A 31 -5.37 3.81 7.88
N THR A 32 -5.09 4.71 6.94
CA THR A 32 -5.84 4.81 5.67
C THR A 32 -5.71 3.53 4.85
N HIS A 33 -4.52 2.92 4.81
CA HIS A 33 -4.34 1.63 4.15
C HIS A 33 -5.14 0.51 4.85
N ALA A 34 -5.17 0.50 6.18
CA ALA A 34 -5.97 -0.46 6.92
C ALA A 34 -7.48 -0.33 6.65
N GLU A 35 -7.98 0.89 6.57
CA GLU A 35 -9.38 1.17 6.19
C GLU A 35 -9.67 0.75 4.75
N GLU A 36 -8.78 1.05 3.79
CA GLU A 36 -8.91 0.60 2.40
C GLU A 36 -9.01 -0.93 2.33
N VAL A 37 -8.13 -1.64 3.04
CA VAL A 37 -8.14 -3.11 3.07
C VAL A 37 -9.39 -3.66 3.74
N ALA A 38 -9.86 -3.05 4.83
CA ALA A 38 -11.12 -3.45 5.46
C ALA A 38 -12.30 -3.28 4.50
N ASN A 39 -12.34 -2.17 3.77
CA ASN A 39 -13.39 -1.86 2.80
C ASN A 39 -13.42 -2.81 1.58
N LEU A 40 -12.33 -3.56 1.33
CA LEU A 40 -12.33 -4.62 0.33
C LEU A 40 -13.38 -5.69 0.65
N ASN A 41 -13.69 -5.95 1.93
CA ASN A 41 -14.71 -6.93 2.36
C ASN A 41 -14.60 -8.24 1.56
N VAL A 42 -13.43 -8.89 1.65
CA VAL A 42 -13.08 -10.11 0.89
C VAL A 42 -13.08 -11.38 1.73
N ILE A 43 -13.16 -11.27 3.06
CA ILE A 43 -13.29 -12.43 3.95
C ILE A 43 -14.58 -13.19 3.59
N GLY A 44 -14.50 -14.51 3.49
CA GLY A 44 -15.60 -15.37 3.05
C GLY A 44 -15.75 -15.52 1.54
N MET A 45 -15.00 -14.76 0.72
CA MET A 45 -14.99 -14.93 -0.74
C MET A 45 -14.06 -16.08 -1.15
N ARG A 46 -14.33 -16.69 -2.32
CA ARG A 46 -13.34 -17.59 -2.95
C ARG A 46 -12.10 -16.79 -3.33
N LEU A 47 -10.92 -17.38 -3.18
CA LEU A 47 -9.62 -16.74 -3.41
C LEU A 47 -9.50 -16.12 -4.81
N GLY A 48 -10.05 -16.78 -5.84
CA GLY A 48 -10.07 -16.26 -7.20
C GLY A 48 -10.90 -14.98 -7.34
N ASP A 49 -12.09 -14.96 -6.73
CA ASP A 49 -12.99 -13.80 -6.77
C ASP A 49 -12.45 -12.64 -5.92
N ALA A 50 -11.86 -12.96 -4.77
CA ALA A 50 -11.19 -11.99 -3.91
C ALA A 50 -10.00 -11.35 -4.64
N ARG A 51 -9.17 -12.16 -5.32
CA ARG A 51 -8.06 -11.68 -6.16
C ARG A 51 -8.57 -10.71 -7.22
N GLU A 52 -9.64 -11.06 -7.92
CA GLU A 52 -10.20 -10.19 -8.97
C GLU A 52 -10.77 -8.89 -8.38
N LYS A 53 -11.44 -8.95 -7.24
CA LYS A 53 -11.93 -7.76 -6.53
C LYS A 53 -10.79 -6.82 -6.13
N VAL A 54 -9.68 -7.38 -5.64
CA VAL A 54 -8.46 -6.62 -5.28
C VAL A 54 -7.81 -6.02 -6.53
N ARG A 55 -7.73 -6.77 -7.64
CA ARG A 55 -7.20 -6.26 -8.93
C ARG A 55 -8.00 -5.07 -9.46
N ARG A 56 -9.32 -5.08 -9.32
CA ARG A 56 -10.19 -3.94 -9.71
C ARG A 56 -9.91 -2.66 -8.91
N GLN A 57 -9.24 -2.76 -7.76
CA GLN A 57 -8.77 -1.62 -6.97
C GLN A 57 -7.36 -1.15 -7.37
N GLY A 58 -6.82 -1.66 -8.48
CA GLY A 58 -5.52 -1.28 -9.02
C GLY A 58 -4.33 -1.98 -8.37
N TYR A 59 -4.55 -3.11 -7.69
CA TYR A 59 -3.48 -3.96 -7.17
C TYR A 59 -3.07 -5.01 -8.21
N GLU A 60 -1.78 -5.31 -8.26
CA GLU A 60 -1.21 -6.41 -9.01
C GLU A 60 -0.94 -7.58 -8.06
N CYS A 61 -1.43 -8.76 -8.40
CA CYS A 61 -1.30 -9.95 -7.57
C CYS A 61 -0.37 -10.96 -8.20
N ASN A 62 0.37 -11.69 -7.36
CA ASN A 62 1.24 -12.77 -7.77
C ASN A 62 0.44 -13.87 -8.50
N ASP A 63 1.08 -14.57 -9.43
CA ASP A 63 0.42 -15.53 -10.32
C ASP A 63 -0.28 -16.67 -9.57
N GLN A 64 0.34 -17.16 -8.49
CA GLN A 64 -0.16 -18.25 -7.67
C GLN A 64 0.01 -17.98 -6.18
N GLY A 65 -1.01 -18.32 -5.39
CA GLY A 65 -0.91 -18.34 -3.94
C GLY A 65 -0.02 -19.49 -3.48
N MET A 66 0.79 -19.26 -2.47
CA MET A 66 1.70 -20.27 -1.90
C MET A 66 1.18 -20.76 -0.56
N LEU A 67 1.30 -22.06 -0.29
CA LEU A 67 1.00 -22.60 1.03
C LEU A 67 2.06 -22.10 2.04
N ARG A 68 1.63 -21.39 3.07
CA ARG A 68 2.50 -20.84 4.12
C ARG A 68 1.85 -21.02 5.49
N HIS A 69 2.68 -21.19 6.52
CA HIS A 69 2.20 -21.14 7.89
C HIS A 69 1.96 -19.68 8.26
N VAL A 70 0.70 -19.34 8.49
CA VAL A 70 0.27 -17.98 8.83
C VAL A 70 -0.13 -17.96 10.29
N GLN A 71 0.46 -17.04 11.05
CA GLN A 71 0.05 -16.77 12.42
C GLN A 71 -1.25 -15.96 12.38
N THR A 72 -2.35 -16.61 12.75
CA THR A 72 -3.64 -15.94 12.97
C THR A 72 -3.81 -15.62 14.46
N GLU A 73 -4.89 -14.92 14.82
CA GLU A 73 -5.22 -14.64 16.22
C GLU A 73 -5.41 -15.90 17.06
N HIS A 74 -5.83 -17.01 16.44
CA HIS A 74 -6.14 -18.26 17.13
C HIS A 74 -4.99 -19.25 17.14
N ALA A 75 -4.25 -19.38 16.02
CA ALA A 75 -3.16 -20.34 15.87
C ALA A 75 -2.30 -20.05 14.63
N SER A 76 -1.10 -20.63 14.61
CA SER A 76 -0.34 -20.82 13.37
C SER A 76 -0.95 -21.98 12.59
N GLN A 77 -1.37 -21.74 11.36
CA GLN A 77 -2.01 -22.75 10.50
C GLN A 77 -1.59 -22.60 9.04
N PRO A 78 -1.59 -23.70 8.26
CA PRO A 78 -1.25 -23.65 6.85
C PRO A 78 -2.38 -23.02 6.03
N LEU A 79 -2.11 -21.87 5.40
CA LEU A 79 -3.04 -21.16 4.52
C LEU A 79 -2.39 -20.93 3.15
N ILE A 80 -3.23 -20.84 2.11
CA ILE A 80 -2.80 -20.37 0.80
C ILE A 80 -2.70 -18.85 0.88
N GLN A 81 -1.47 -18.34 0.84
CA GLN A 81 -1.15 -16.93 0.90
C GLN A 81 -0.93 -16.39 -0.52
N LEU A 82 -1.76 -15.42 -0.92
CA LEU A 82 -1.63 -14.69 -2.18
C LEU A 82 -1.41 -13.21 -1.88
N GLU A 83 -0.29 -12.69 -2.33
CA GLU A 83 0.08 -11.30 -2.14
C GLU A 83 -0.29 -10.46 -3.36
N CYS A 84 -0.80 -9.27 -3.08
CA CYS A 84 -1.12 -8.25 -4.04
C CYS A 84 -0.49 -6.93 -3.61
N SER A 85 0.09 -6.19 -4.56
CA SER A 85 0.79 -4.94 -4.29
C SER A 85 0.27 -3.82 -5.18
N ARG A 86 0.33 -2.59 -4.68
CA ARG A 86 0.02 -1.37 -5.44
C ARG A 86 1.03 -0.29 -5.09
N SER A 87 1.74 0.18 -6.11
CA SER A 87 2.72 1.26 -5.98
C SER A 87 2.05 2.62 -6.15
N SER A 88 2.45 3.60 -5.33
CA SER A 88 2.08 5.01 -5.52
C SER A 88 2.77 5.58 -6.76
N SER A 89 2.21 6.63 -7.35
CA SER A 89 2.78 7.34 -8.51
C SER A 89 3.93 8.31 -8.18
N GLU A 90 4.65 8.13 -7.06
CA GLU A 90 5.83 8.94 -6.74
C GLU A 90 6.98 8.59 -7.67
N LEU A 91 7.57 9.60 -8.31
CA LEU A 91 8.62 9.40 -9.32
C LEU A 91 9.93 8.86 -8.73
N PHE A 92 10.26 9.26 -7.49
CA PHE A 92 11.58 9.01 -6.90
C PHE A 92 11.57 7.90 -5.83
N CYS A 93 10.45 7.71 -5.14
CA CYS A 93 10.34 6.80 -3.99
C CYS A 93 8.91 6.29 -3.86
N PRO A 94 8.44 5.41 -4.75
CA PRO A 94 7.09 4.90 -4.69
C PRO A 94 6.86 4.17 -3.37
N GLN A 95 5.78 4.50 -2.68
CA GLN A 95 5.28 3.70 -1.57
C GLN A 95 4.59 2.45 -2.14
N ILE A 96 5.02 1.25 -1.74
CA ILE A 96 4.36 -0.01 -2.11
C ILE A 96 3.42 -0.40 -0.99
N ARG A 97 2.15 -0.58 -1.33
CA ARG A 97 1.08 -0.98 -0.41
C ARG A 97 0.67 -2.40 -0.72
N ASN A 98 0.65 -3.26 0.28
CA ASN A 98 0.42 -4.69 0.09
C ASN A 98 -0.87 -5.14 0.79
N VAL A 99 -1.57 -6.05 0.12
CA VAL A 99 -2.73 -6.79 0.60
C VAL A 99 -2.40 -8.26 0.47
N VAL A 100 -2.56 -9.00 1.56
CA VAL A 100 -2.23 -10.43 1.62
C VAL A 100 -3.52 -11.19 1.87
N LEU A 101 -3.97 -11.95 0.87
CA LEU A 101 -5.13 -12.83 0.98
C LEU A 101 -4.68 -14.17 1.54
N ASN A 102 -5.21 -14.55 2.70
CA ASN A 102 -4.96 -15.85 3.31
C ASN A 102 -6.23 -16.71 3.20
N ALA A 103 -6.15 -17.80 2.45
CA ALA A 103 -7.27 -18.69 2.19
C ALA A 103 -7.07 -20.09 2.77
N ASP A 104 -8.17 -20.68 3.21
CA ASP A 104 -8.23 -22.09 3.59
C ASP A 104 -7.89 -22.98 2.37
N PRO A 105 -6.93 -23.91 2.49
CA PRO A 105 -6.47 -24.71 1.35
C PRO A 105 -7.49 -25.73 0.84
N GLN A 106 -8.48 -26.11 1.65
CA GLN A 106 -9.50 -27.09 1.27
C GLN A 106 -10.65 -26.43 0.53
N THR A 107 -11.12 -25.29 1.03
CA THR A 107 -12.29 -24.59 0.48
C THR A 107 -11.92 -23.48 -0.50
N LEU A 108 -10.65 -23.04 -0.49
CA LEU A 108 -10.16 -21.85 -1.19
C LEU A 108 -10.90 -20.57 -0.78
N THR A 109 -11.43 -20.52 0.43
CA THR A 109 -12.14 -19.36 0.98
C THR A 109 -11.17 -18.48 1.74
N VAL A 110 -11.21 -17.17 1.52
CA VAL A 110 -10.41 -16.21 2.28
C VAL A 110 -10.89 -16.18 3.73
N VAL A 111 -10.00 -16.47 4.66
CA VAL A 111 -10.29 -16.51 6.10
C VAL A 111 -9.61 -15.36 6.85
N ASP A 112 -8.54 -14.80 6.28
CA ASP A 112 -7.78 -13.70 6.88
C ASP A 112 -7.19 -12.79 5.79
N VAL A 113 -6.96 -11.53 6.14
CA VAL A 113 -6.41 -10.51 5.24
C VAL A 113 -5.31 -9.71 5.93
N GLY A 114 -4.08 -9.95 5.50
CA GLY A 114 -2.91 -9.17 5.91
C GLY A 114 -2.77 -7.86 5.14
N LYS A 115 -2.06 -6.92 5.74
CA LYS A 115 -1.83 -5.57 5.20
C LYS A 115 -0.52 -5.00 5.72
N TYR A 116 0.27 -4.40 4.83
CA TYR A 116 1.47 -3.68 5.24
C TYR A 116 1.91 -2.70 4.14
N ILE A 117 2.74 -1.73 4.53
CA ILE A 117 3.34 -0.75 3.61
C ILE A 117 4.85 -0.90 3.64
N THR A 118 5.47 -1.01 2.47
CA THR A 118 6.92 -0.96 2.30
C THR A 118 7.36 0.50 2.13
N GLN A 119 7.91 1.09 3.19
CA GLN A 119 8.25 2.53 3.27
C GLN A 119 9.52 2.92 2.50
N ARG A 120 10.32 1.96 2.00
CA ARG A 120 11.65 2.19 1.42
C ARG A 120 11.83 1.50 0.06
N ALA A 121 10.91 1.67 -0.88
CA ALA A 121 11.17 1.26 -2.26
C ALA A 121 11.98 2.33 -3.03
N CYS A 122 12.99 2.90 -2.36
CA CYS A 122 13.97 3.81 -2.95
C CYS A 122 15.28 3.03 -3.14
N PHE A 123 15.95 3.20 -4.27
CA PHE A 123 17.29 2.64 -4.53
C PHE A 123 18.38 3.58 -4.01
#